data_AF-A0A6G4ZX42-F1
#
_entry.id   AF-A0A6G4ZX42-F1
#
_cell.length_a   1.000
_cell.length_b   1.000
_cell.length_c   1.000
_cell.angle_alpha   90.00
_cell.angle_beta   90.00
_cell.angle_gamma   90.00
#
_symmetry.space_group_name_H-M   'P 1'
#
loop_
_entity.id
_entity.type
_entity.pdbx_description
1 polymer ?
#
loop_
_entity_poly.entity_id
_entity_poly.type
_entity_poly.pdbx_seq_one_letter_code
_entity_poly.pdbx_strand_id
1 'polypeptide(L)'
;MVNFTYHFRKKSFKYQDLKVLVLQAVRRDKVFYKSAIDLQKQCFHPGKNHYKRTLDSLERCGSLVSQDVAVVWESIPEHTSLSPSSVVKHFIQCGHTVIPCKPRYSSAMQFCQAVPTALTTLEHLVEDAYVPIYEWLGAIAIGVDSRDHKDAREEFISSYRFPGPSTEVSKLFVANWKGFFTPTCAIKLLSLLRQCMVQEELPFFGLTLHRFDDDPTRPLSKHQSLLLNRASELIIVCSPNGRYCLFQPLK
;
A
#
# COMPACT_ATOMS: atom_id res chain seq x y z
N MET A 1 -19.24 -1.17 0.10
CA MET A 1 -19.26 -2.05 -1.11
C MET A 1 -18.51 -3.31 -0.71
N VAL A 2 -19.08 -4.52 -0.76
CA VAL A 2 -18.36 -5.72 -0.25
C VAL A 2 -18.52 -6.93 -1.16
N ASN A 3 -17.62 -7.05 -2.14
CA ASN A 3 -17.50 -8.23 -3.01
C ASN A 3 -16.46 -9.21 -2.45
N PHE A 4 -16.88 -10.30 -1.79
CA PHE A 4 -15.94 -11.37 -1.45
C PHE A 4 -15.63 -12.16 -2.70
N THR A 5 -14.42 -11.99 -3.20
CA THR A 5 -13.94 -12.74 -4.35
C THR A 5 -13.05 -13.86 -3.76
N TYR A 6 -13.02 -15.10 -4.29
CA TYR A 6 -12.26 -16.26 -3.74
C TYR A 6 -11.35 -16.85 -4.84
N HIS A 7 -10.08 -17.17 -4.57
CA HIS A 7 -9.25 -17.87 -5.57
C HIS A 7 -9.07 -19.33 -5.12
N PHE A 8 -8.94 -20.26 -6.07
CA PHE A 8 -8.68 -21.68 -5.79
C PHE A 8 -7.61 -22.27 -6.72
N ARG A 9 -6.45 -22.55 -6.11
CA ARG A 9 -5.55 -23.68 -6.34
C ARG A 9 -4.49 -23.61 -5.22
N LYS A 10 -3.88 -24.74 -4.84
CA LYS A 10 -3.12 -24.92 -3.58
C LYS A 10 -2.35 -23.64 -3.15
N LYS A 11 -2.85 -23.01 -2.07
CA LYS A 11 -2.57 -21.65 -1.58
C LYS A 11 -3.04 -20.53 -2.51
N SER A 12 -4.09 -19.84 -2.05
CA SER A 12 -4.77 -18.78 -2.78
C SER A 12 -5.28 -17.70 -1.81
N PHE A 13 -5.15 -16.44 -2.22
CA PHE A 13 -5.45 -15.24 -1.41
C PHE A 13 -6.46 -14.34 -2.12
N LYS A 14 -7.13 -13.45 -1.37
CA LYS A 14 -8.04 -12.38 -1.88
C LYS A 14 -7.99 -11.08 -1.04
N TYR A 15 -8.20 -9.93 -1.68
CA TYR A 15 -8.33 -8.59 -1.05
C TYR A 15 -9.83 -8.24 -0.88
N GLN A 16 -10.16 -7.34 0.05
CA GLN A 16 -11.54 -6.95 0.39
C GLN A 16 -11.66 -5.45 0.79
N ASP A 17 -12.88 -4.93 0.77
CA ASP A 17 -13.36 -3.73 1.51
C ASP A 17 -13.72 -4.07 2.97
N LEU A 18 -13.06 -5.08 3.51
CA LEU A 18 -13.06 -5.52 4.91
C LEU A 18 -11.75 -6.29 5.04
N LYS A 19 -10.65 -5.55 5.13
CA LYS A 19 -9.34 -6.08 4.77
C LYS A 19 -8.91 -7.19 5.72
N VAL A 20 -8.88 -8.41 5.19
CA VAL A 20 -8.53 -9.67 5.82
C VAL A 20 -7.51 -10.34 4.89
N LEU A 21 -6.19 -10.24 5.20
CA LEU A 21 -5.07 -10.59 4.30
C LEU A 21 -4.05 -11.55 4.94
N VAL A 22 -3.50 -12.50 4.17
CA VAL A 22 -2.24 -13.23 4.42
C VAL A 22 -1.56 -13.61 3.07
N LEU A 23 -0.37 -14.24 3.10
CA LEU A 23 0.54 -14.64 1.99
C LEU A 23 0.97 -16.13 2.19
N GLN A 24 1.60 -16.91 1.30
CA GLN A 24 2.22 -16.71 -0.03
C GLN A 24 2.16 -18.04 -0.85
N ALA A 25 2.61 -18.05 -2.12
CA ALA A 25 2.48 -19.18 -3.08
C ALA A 25 3.65 -20.21 -3.10
N VAL A 26 3.40 -21.39 -3.71
CA VAL A 26 4.45 -22.35 -4.16
C VAL A 26 4.16 -22.80 -5.60
N ARG A 27 5.21 -22.93 -6.42
CA ARG A 27 5.16 -23.00 -7.89
C ARG A 27 5.16 -24.45 -8.41
N ARG A 28 4.13 -24.84 -9.19
CA ARG A 28 4.23 -25.71 -10.39
C ARG A 28 2.87 -25.76 -11.14
N ASP A 29 2.98 -25.68 -12.46
CA ASP A 29 1.99 -25.87 -13.54
C ASP A 29 0.71 -24.99 -13.62
N LYS A 30 0.65 -24.25 -14.74
CA LYS A 30 -0.17 -23.05 -14.99
C LYS A 30 -1.66 -23.33 -15.24
N VAL A 31 -2.48 -23.32 -14.20
CA VAL A 31 -3.88 -22.86 -14.29
C VAL A 31 -4.25 -22.17 -12.97
N PHE A 32 -4.98 -21.05 -13.02
CA PHE A 32 -5.53 -20.35 -11.86
C PHE A 32 -7.06 -20.26 -12.00
N TYR A 33 -7.81 -20.56 -10.93
CA TYR A 33 -9.27 -20.43 -10.93
C TYR A 33 -9.71 -19.32 -9.96
N LYS A 34 -10.53 -18.38 -10.48
CA LYS A 34 -11.14 -17.27 -9.74
C LYS A 34 -12.62 -17.56 -9.53
N SER A 35 -13.02 -17.74 -8.28
CA SER A 35 -14.42 -17.75 -7.83
C SER A 35 -14.78 -16.38 -7.21
N ALA A 36 -16.07 -16.14 -6.98
CA ALA A 36 -16.55 -15.01 -6.20
C ALA A 36 -17.87 -15.36 -5.50
N ILE A 37 -17.97 -15.01 -4.23
CA ILE A 37 -19.15 -15.19 -3.39
C ILE A 37 -19.55 -13.80 -2.91
N ASP A 38 -20.50 -13.19 -3.60
CA ASP A 38 -21.03 -11.89 -3.17
C ASP A 38 -21.94 -12.08 -1.95
N LEU A 39 -21.43 -11.76 -0.76
CA LEU A 39 -22.17 -11.85 0.51
C LEU A 39 -23.28 -10.79 0.64
N GLN A 40 -23.35 -9.80 -0.26
CA GLN A 40 -24.40 -8.78 -0.26
C GLN A 40 -25.57 -9.14 -1.19
N LYS A 41 -25.48 -10.22 -1.97
CA LYS A 41 -26.60 -10.69 -2.80
C LYS A 41 -27.78 -11.11 -1.93
N GLN A 42 -28.98 -10.68 -2.35
CA GLN A 42 -30.25 -11.06 -1.73
C GLN A 42 -30.50 -12.57 -1.69
N CYS A 43 -29.84 -13.37 -2.56
CA CYS A 43 -29.92 -14.83 -2.52
C CYS A 43 -28.93 -15.49 -1.53
N PHE A 44 -28.02 -14.72 -0.94
CA PHE A 44 -26.91 -15.18 -0.10
C PHE A 44 -27.11 -14.79 1.37
N HIS A 45 -28.12 -15.37 2.01
CA HIS A 45 -28.33 -15.23 3.45
C HIS A 45 -28.64 -16.59 4.11
N PRO A 46 -28.43 -16.73 5.43
CA PRO A 46 -28.78 -17.95 6.16
C PRO A 46 -30.19 -18.44 5.84
N GLY A 47 -30.34 -19.76 5.67
CA GLY A 47 -31.59 -20.41 5.25
C GLY A 47 -31.83 -20.50 3.73
N LYS A 48 -31.04 -19.85 2.87
CA LYS A 48 -31.14 -20.03 1.40
C LYS A 48 -30.20 -21.10 0.87
N ASN A 49 -30.63 -21.77 -0.20
CA ASN A 49 -29.87 -22.83 -0.87
C ASN A 49 -28.46 -22.39 -1.34
N HIS A 50 -28.32 -21.16 -1.83
CA HIS A 50 -27.01 -20.63 -2.26
C HIS A 50 -26.06 -20.44 -1.07
N TYR A 51 -26.55 -19.92 0.06
CA TYR A 51 -25.77 -19.79 1.29
C TYR A 51 -25.32 -21.16 1.79
N LYS A 52 -26.27 -22.10 1.96
CA LYS A 52 -26.00 -23.45 2.48
C LYS A 52 -24.99 -24.18 1.59
N ARG A 53 -25.25 -24.30 0.28
CA ARG A 53 -24.37 -24.99 -0.67
C ARG A 53 -22.94 -24.43 -0.65
N THR A 54 -22.79 -23.12 -0.46
CA THR A 54 -21.49 -22.46 -0.39
C THR A 54 -20.79 -22.75 0.95
N LEU A 55 -21.50 -22.68 2.07
CA LEU A 55 -20.97 -23.08 3.39
C LEU A 55 -20.52 -24.54 3.39
N ASP A 56 -21.38 -25.47 2.97
CA ASP A 56 -21.08 -26.90 2.82
C ASP A 56 -19.83 -27.13 1.94
N SER A 57 -19.56 -26.25 0.98
CA SER A 57 -18.40 -26.33 0.08
C SER A 57 -17.12 -25.76 0.70
N LEU A 58 -17.23 -24.70 1.51
CA LEU A 58 -16.10 -24.12 2.25
C LEU A 58 -15.62 -25.05 3.37
N GLU A 59 -16.55 -25.66 4.11
CA GLU A 59 -16.27 -26.64 5.16
C GLU A 59 -15.54 -27.88 4.62
N ARG A 60 -16.02 -28.45 3.50
CA ARG A 60 -15.32 -29.54 2.79
C ARG A 60 -13.95 -29.13 2.24
N CYS A 61 -13.72 -27.83 2.02
CA CYS A 61 -12.42 -27.28 1.63
C CYS A 61 -11.55 -26.88 2.84
N GLY A 62 -11.85 -27.33 4.07
CA GLY A 62 -11.31 -26.77 5.31
C GLY A 62 -9.80 -26.50 5.36
N SER A 63 -8.94 -27.37 4.84
CA SER A 63 -7.48 -27.17 4.81
C SER A 63 -6.98 -26.14 3.77
N LEU A 64 -7.82 -25.72 2.82
CA LEU A 64 -7.57 -24.61 1.91
C LEU A 64 -8.06 -23.27 2.49
N VAL A 65 -9.01 -23.32 3.43
CA VAL A 65 -9.66 -22.14 4.04
C VAL A 65 -9.03 -21.77 5.39
N SER A 66 -8.50 -22.75 6.13
CA SER A 66 -7.73 -22.54 7.36
C SER A 66 -6.37 -21.92 7.04
N GLN A 67 -6.29 -20.60 7.18
CA GLN A 67 -5.10 -19.78 6.97
C GLN A 67 -5.08 -18.66 8.02
N ASP A 68 -3.90 -18.14 8.32
CA ASP A 68 -3.76 -16.97 9.18
C ASP A 68 -4.48 -15.75 8.58
N VAL A 69 -5.08 -14.93 9.44
CA VAL A 69 -6.02 -13.81 9.23
C VAL A 69 -5.55 -12.39 9.61
N ALA A 70 -4.86 -11.57 8.79
CA ALA A 70 -4.61 -10.16 9.17
C ALA A 70 -5.86 -9.30 8.94
N VAL A 71 -6.62 -9.02 10.00
CA VAL A 71 -7.88 -8.25 9.97
C VAL A 71 -7.67 -6.78 10.32
N VAL A 72 -8.23 -5.86 9.52
CA VAL A 72 -8.45 -4.45 9.92
C VAL A 72 -9.93 -4.11 9.76
N TRP A 73 -10.48 -3.50 10.81
CA TRP A 73 -11.87 -3.08 10.89
C TRP A 73 -11.95 -1.59 11.26
N GLU A 74 -12.72 -0.84 10.49
CA GLU A 74 -13.07 0.56 10.76
C GLU A 74 -14.57 0.63 11.04
N SER A 75 -14.97 1.36 12.09
CA SER A 75 -16.39 1.57 12.38
C SER A 75 -17.01 2.47 11.33
N ILE A 76 -18.21 2.11 10.88
CA ILE A 76 -19.04 2.92 10.00
C ILE A 76 -19.73 3.99 10.87
N PRO A 77 -19.87 5.27 10.44
CA PRO A 77 -20.45 6.33 11.27
C PRO A 77 -21.83 6.01 11.89
N GLU A 78 -22.63 5.19 11.20
CA GLU A 78 -23.97 4.74 11.62
C GLU A 78 -23.94 3.70 12.77
N HIS A 79 -22.76 3.14 13.10
CA HIS A 79 -22.57 2.07 14.08
C HIS A 79 -21.42 2.36 15.06
N THR A 80 -21.36 3.61 15.54
CA THR A 80 -20.39 4.09 16.54
C THR A 80 -20.37 3.32 17.87
N SER A 81 -21.40 2.53 18.17
CA SER A 81 -21.44 1.64 19.34
C SER A 81 -20.53 0.41 19.25
N LEU A 82 -20.08 0.05 18.04
CA LEU A 82 -19.15 -1.06 17.84
C LEU A 82 -17.71 -0.55 17.89
N SER A 83 -16.94 -1.07 18.86
CA SER A 83 -15.50 -0.85 18.97
C SER A 83 -14.69 -1.92 18.22
N PRO A 84 -13.46 -1.62 17.76
CA PRO A 84 -12.57 -2.63 17.18
C PRO A 84 -12.28 -3.80 18.15
N SER A 85 -12.35 -3.58 19.47
CA SER A 85 -12.20 -4.63 20.49
C SER A 85 -13.33 -5.67 20.45
N SER A 86 -14.54 -5.33 19.98
CA SER A 86 -15.63 -6.29 19.80
C SER A 86 -15.32 -7.32 18.71
N VAL A 87 -14.62 -6.92 17.65
CA VAL A 87 -14.16 -7.82 16.58
C VAL A 87 -13.13 -8.81 17.12
N VAL A 88 -12.14 -8.32 17.89
CA VAL A 88 -11.15 -9.18 18.56
C VAL A 88 -11.82 -10.17 19.50
N LYS A 89 -12.77 -9.72 20.33
CA LYS A 89 -13.52 -10.58 21.25
C LYS A 89 -14.30 -11.67 20.51
N HIS A 90 -14.94 -11.34 19.38
CA HIS A 90 -15.70 -12.29 18.57
C HIS A 90 -14.80 -13.44 18.05
N PHE A 91 -13.65 -13.13 17.45
CA PHE A 91 -12.73 -14.16 16.96
C PHE A 91 -12.19 -15.06 18.09
N ILE A 92 -11.88 -14.49 19.26
CA ILE A 92 -11.47 -15.27 20.45
C ILE A 92 -12.60 -16.19 20.93
N GLN A 93 -13.85 -15.71 20.95
CA GLN A 93 -15.03 -16.51 21.32
C GLN A 93 -15.30 -17.65 20.32
N CYS A 94 -14.94 -17.47 19.05
CA CYS A 94 -14.96 -18.53 18.03
C CYS A 94 -13.76 -19.51 18.11
N GLY A 95 -12.88 -19.38 19.11
CA GLY A 95 -11.75 -20.26 19.32
C GLY A 95 -10.50 -19.92 18.48
N HIS A 96 -10.46 -18.76 17.85
CA HIS A 96 -9.29 -18.34 17.07
C HIS A 96 -8.26 -17.59 17.91
N THR A 97 -6.97 -17.86 17.67
CA THR A 97 -5.87 -17.05 18.19
C THR A 97 -5.85 -15.70 17.47
N VAL A 98 -5.91 -14.59 18.22
CA VAL A 98 -5.83 -13.22 17.68
C VAL A 98 -4.57 -12.54 18.19
N ILE A 99 -3.72 -12.06 17.27
CA ILE A 99 -2.50 -11.33 17.60
C ILE A 99 -2.72 -9.84 17.26
N PRO A 100 -2.65 -8.90 18.23
CA PRO A 100 -2.79 -7.48 17.94
C PRO A 100 -1.53 -6.94 17.26
N CYS A 101 -1.65 -6.59 15.97
CA CYS A 101 -0.55 -5.99 15.21
C CYS A 101 -0.59 -4.46 15.30
N LYS A 102 0.56 -3.83 15.62
CA LYS A 102 0.76 -2.38 15.52
C LYS A 102 1.63 -2.06 14.30
N PRO A 103 1.32 -1.01 13.51
CA PRO A 103 2.24 -0.54 12.48
C PRO A 103 3.59 -0.14 13.07
N ARG A 104 4.66 -0.46 12.34
CA ARG A 104 6.01 0.02 12.64
C ARG A 104 6.19 1.41 12.03
N TYR A 105 6.85 2.29 12.76
CA TYR A 105 7.21 3.63 12.34
C TYR A 105 8.73 3.81 12.43
N SER A 106 9.30 4.51 11.47
CA SER A 106 10.68 4.97 11.48
C SER A 106 10.78 6.28 10.72
N SER A 107 11.60 7.21 11.20
CA SER A 107 11.86 8.48 10.53
C SER A 107 13.33 8.84 10.58
N ALA A 108 13.79 9.54 9.54
CA ALA A 108 15.11 10.15 9.48
C ALA A 108 14.96 11.64 9.15
N MET A 109 15.83 12.47 9.73
CA MET A 109 16.03 13.83 9.28
C MET A 109 17.38 13.88 8.54
N GLN A 110 17.34 14.20 7.27
CA GLN A 110 18.51 14.44 6.45
C GLN A 110 18.76 15.95 6.39
N PHE A 111 20.03 16.35 6.41
CA PHE A 111 20.45 17.77 6.41
C PHE A 111 21.22 18.09 5.15
N CYS A 112 21.13 19.34 4.68
CA CYS A 112 21.82 19.84 3.47
C CYS A 112 21.64 18.91 2.26
N GLN A 113 20.38 18.63 1.91
CA GLN A 113 20.06 17.72 0.80
C GLN A 113 19.75 18.50 -0.48
N ALA A 114 20.25 17.99 -1.60
CA ALA A 114 19.87 18.47 -2.93
C ALA A 114 18.51 17.86 -3.33
N VAL A 115 17.48 18.70 -3.45
CA VAL A 115 16.15 18.29 -3.94
C VAL A 115 15.96 18.78 -5.37
N PRO A 116 15.28 18.03 -6.26
CA PRO A 116 14.96 18.51 -7.60
C PRO A 116 14.17 19.82 -7.55
N THR A 117 14.64 20.88 -8.20
CA THR A 117 13.99 22.20 -8.18
C THR A 117 12.55 22.15 -8.71
N ALA A 118 12.27 21.26 -9.66
CA ALA A 118 10.94 21.07 -10.22
C ALA A 118 9.90 20.58 -9.18
N LEU A 119 10.30 20.01 -8.04
CA LEU A 119 9.37 19.55 -7.01
C LEU A 119 8.76 20.70 -6.18
N THR A 120 9.44 21.84 -6.06
CA THR A 120 8.98 22.95 -5.20
C THR A 120 7.85 23.77 -5.85
N THR A 121 7.81 23.85 -7.18
CA THR A 121 6.78 24.57 -7.94
C THR A 121 5.75 23.65 -8.58
N LEU A 122 6.18 22.44 -8.99
CA LEU A 122 5.48 21.55 -9.93
C LEU A 122 5.04 22.27 -11.22
N GLU A 123 5.82 23.27 -11.65
CA GLU A 123 5.58 24.07 -12.85
C GLU A 123 6.46 23.62 -14.01
N HIS A 124 5.89 23.61 -15.22
CA HIS A 124 6.59 23.30 -16.47
C HIS A 124 7.45 22.02 -16.44
N LEU A 125 6.97 21.00 -15.71
CA LEU A 125 7.55 19.66 -15.74
C LEU A 125 7.51 19.09 -17.15
N VAL A 126 8.66 19.08 -17.83
CA VAL A 126 8.88 18.39 -19.09
C VAL A 126 8.91 16.88 -18.87
N GLU A 127 8.53 16.09 -19.88
CA GLU A 127 8.39 14.64 -19.72
C GLU A 127 9.70 13.96 -19.25
N ASP A 128 10.84 14.43 -19.74
CA ASP A 128 12.17 13.94 -19.38
C ASP A 128 12.53 14.15 -17.90
N ALA A 129 11.84 15.04 -17.17
CA ALA A 129 12.07 15.27 -15.75
C ALA A 129 11.41 14.21 -14.85
N TYR A 130 10.38 13.50 -15.33
CA TYR A 130 9.61 12.59 -14.47
C TYR A 130 10.42 11.36 -14.02
N VAL A 131 11.24 10.77 -14.90
CA VAL A 131 12.03 9.57 -14.56
C VAL A 131 13.11 9.88 -13.52
N PRO A 132 13.97 10.91 -13.69
CA PRO A 132 14.91 11.33 -12.65
C PRO A 132 14.26 11.64 -11.30
N ILE A 133 13.09 12.29 -11.30
CA ILE A 133 12.36 12.62 -10.07
C ILE A 133 11.84 11.34 -9.39
N TYR A 134 11.30 10.38 -10.14
CA TYR A 134 10.86 9.10 -9.62
C TYR A 134 12.02 8.30 -9.01
N GLU A 135 13.18 8.25 -9.68
CA GLU A 135 14.39 7.62 -9.16
C GLU A 135 14.90 8.29 -7.88
N TRP A 136 14.91 9.63 -7.83
CA TRP A 136 15.30 10.38 -6.63
C TRP A 136 14.36 10.13 -5.45
N LEU A 137 13.05 10.10 -5.68
CA LEU A 137 12.05 9.78 -4.65
C LEU A 137 12.27 8.35 -4.12
N GLY A 138 12.58 7.38 -4.99
CA GLY A 138 12.94 6.02 -4.62
C GLY A 138 14.22 5.96 -3.78
N ALA A 139 15.27 6.66 -4.19
CA ALA A 139 16.55 6.76 -3.49
C ALA A 139 16.38 7.32 -2.07
N ILE A 140 15.68 8.45 -1.92
CA ILE A 140 15.38 9.05 -0.62
C ILE A 140 14.54 8.10 0.26
N ALA A 141 13.54 7.42 -0.31
CA ALA A 141 12.68 6.49 0.43
C ALA A 141 13.42 5.27 1.02
N ILE A 142 14.53 4.85 0.40
CA ILE A 142 15.42 3.79 0.92
C ILE A 142 16.60 4.32 1.75
N GLY A 143 16.71 5.64 1.93
CA GLY A 143 17.76 6.28 2.74
C GLY A 143 19.10 6.47 2.02
N VAL A 144 19.12 6.47 0.68
CA VAL A 144 20.32 6.86 -0.07
C VAL A 144 20.65 8.32 0.19
N ASP A 145 21.88 8.56 0.62
CA ASP A 145 22.45 9.90 0.70
C ASP A 145 22.80 10.40 -0.71
N SER A 146 22.28 11.57 -1.08
CA SER A 146 22.43 12.16 -2.43
C SER A 146 23.30 13.44 -2.43
N ARG A 147 24.06 13.67 -1.36
CA ARG A 147 24.95 14.84 -1.20
C ARG A 147 26.15 14.78 -2.15
N ASP A 148 26.59 15.94 -2.63
CA ASP A 148 27.83 16.08 -3.40
C ASP A 148 29.07 16.00 -2.48
N HIS A 149 29.45 14.78 -2.13
CA HIS A 149 30.67 14.50 -1.38
C HIS A 149 31.91 14.74 -2.25
N LYS A 150 32.44 15.96 -2.20
CA LYS A 150 33.70 16.34 -2.88
C LYS A 150 34.91 15.55 -2.36
N ASP A 151 34.83 15.04 -1.13
CA ASP A 151 35.85 14.22 -0.47
C ASP A 151 35.45 12.74 -0.37
N ALA A 152 34.75 12.19 -1.37
CA ALA A 152 34.36 10.77 -1.44
C ALA A 152 35.57 9.82 -1.62
N ARG A 153 36.39 9.68 -0.57
CA ARG A 153 37.48 8.69 -0.43
C ARG A 153 37.04 7.42 0.31
N GLU A 154 35.77 7.34 0.69
CA GLU A 154 35.18 6.18 1.38
C GLU A 154 34.33 5.38 0.38
N GLU A 155 34.72 4.12 0.12
CA GLU A 155 34.15 3.24 -0.91
C GLU A 155 32.68 2.82 -0.69
N PHE A 156 32.04 3.30 0.38
CA PHE A 156 30.72 2.89 0.85
C PHE A 156 29.63 3.98 0.71
N ILE A 157 29.97 5.15 0.17
CA ILE A 157 29.02 6.23 -0.09
C ILE A 157 28.33 6.00 -1.44
N SER A 158 27.01 6.19 -1.50
CA SER A 158 26.24 6.10 -2.75
C SER A 158 26.77 7.08 -3.80
N SER A 159 27.00 6.59 -5.02
CA SER A 159 27.36 7.42 -6.17
C SER A 159 26.16 8.07 -6.86
N TYR A 160 24.93 7.81 -6.38
CA TYR A 160 23.71 8.39 -6.95
C TYR A 160 23.70 9.92 -6.80
N ARG A 161 23.49 10.61 -7.91
CA ARG A 161 23.34 12.06 -8.00
C ARG A 161 22.11 12.34 -8.85
N PHE A 162 21.29 13.32 -8.46
CA PHE A 162 20.19 13.76 -9.29
C PHE A 162 20.74 14.41 -10.57
N PRO A 163 20.33 13.97 -11.78
CA PRO A 163 20.94 14.44 -13.03
C PRO A 163 20.41 15.79 -13.54
N GLY A 164 19.43 16.39 -12.86
CA GLY A 164 18.80 17.66 -13.25
C GLY A 164 19.10 18.84 -12.28
N PRO A 165 18.45 19.99 -12.48
CA PRO A 165 18.59 21.14 -11.58
C PRO A 165 18.06 20.83 -10.18
N SER A 166 18.88 21.11 -9.17
CA SER A 166 18.56 20.89 -7.76
C SER A 166 18.72 22.16 -6.93
N THR A 167 17.88 22.29 -5.91
CA THR A 167 17.97 23.32 -4.87
C THR A 167 18.39 22.65 -3.56
N GLU A 168 19.28 23.27 -2.79
CA GLU A 168 19.65 22.75 -1.47
C GLU A 168 18.56 23.10 -0.45
N VAL A 169 18.14 22.11 0.34
CA VAL A 169 17.28 22.32 1.52
C VAL A 169 18.05 22.01 2.80
N SER A 170 17.86 22.86 3.81
CA SER A 170 18.54 22.70 5.11
C SER A 170 18.15 21.41 5.82
N LYS A 171 16.89 20.98 5.67
CA LYS A 171 16.31 19.77 6.28
C LYS A 171 15.34 19.09 5.32
N LEU A 172 15.45 17.77 5.21
CA LEU A 172 14.49 16.89 4.57
C LEU A 172 14.04 15.83 5.58
N PHE A 173 12.74 15.81 5.89
CA PHE A 173 12.16 14.82 6.81
C PHE A 173 11.58 13.65 6.02
N VAL A 174 12.08 12.45 6.30
CA VAL A 174 11.64 11.21 5.66
C VAL A 174 11.01 10.31 6.72
N ALA A 175 9.77 9.90 6.52
CA ALA A 175 9.05 9.02 7.44
C ALA A 175 8.47 7.81 6.71
N ASN A 176 8.57 6.64 7.35
CA ASN A 176 8.16 5.36 6.80
C ASN A 176 7.27 4.63 7.81
N TRP A 177 6.10 4.21 7.35
CA TRP A 177 5.15 3.42 8.12
C TRP A 177 4.94 2.06 7.45
N LYS A 178 5.25 0.98 8.16
CA LYS A 178 5.09 -0.40 7.68
C LYS A 178 4.03 -1.11 8.52
N GLY A 179 2.92 -1.48 7.88
CA GLY A 179 1.77 -2.07 8.56
C GLY A 179 0.61 -2.31 7.61
N PHE A 180 -0.54 -2.63 8.17
CA PHE A 180 -1.74 -2.91 7.39
C PHE A 180 -2.72 -1.75 7.47
N PHE A 181 -2.89 -1.05 6.35
CA PHE A 181 -3.63 0.22 6.29
C PHE A 181 -4.85 0.14 5.36
N THR A 182 -5.92 0.82 5.74
CA THR A 182 -7.09 1.06 4.89
C THR A 182 -6.79 2.18 3.88
N PRO A 183 -7.55 2.27 2.76
CA PRO A 183 -7.54 3.47 1.93
C PRO A 183 -7.91 4.72 2.73
N THR A 184 -8.81 4.61 3.71
CA THR A 184 -9.21 5.68 4.63
C THR A 184 -8.02 6.25 5.39
N CYS A 185 -7.10 5.42 5.90
CA CYS A 185 -5.87 5.87 6.55
C CYS A 185 -5.00 6.70 5.61
N ALA A 186 -4.81 6.25 4.36
CA ALA A 186 -4.00 6.95 3.37
C ALA A 186 -4.61 8.30 2.96
N ILE A 187 -5.95 8.36 2.80
CA ILE A 187 -6.68 9.60 2.53
C ILE A 187 -6.56 10.59 3.69
N LYS A 188 -6.74 10.12 4.94
CA LYS A 188 -6.56 10.94 6.15
C LYS A 188 -5.14 11.49 6.25
N LEU A 189 -4.12 10.67 6.00
CA LEU A 189 -2.72 11.09 5.99
C LEU A 189 -2.47 12.15 4.91
N LEU A 190 -2.97 11.96 3.68
CA LEU A 190 -2.84 12.95 2.60
C LEU A 190 -3.47 14.31 2.97
N SER A 191 -4.65 14.30 3.63
CA SER A 191 -5.29 15.52 4.12
C SER A 191 -4.47 16.22 5.21
N LEU A 192 -3.91 15.46 6.17
CA LEU A 192 -3.05 16.00 7.23
C LEU A 192 -1.75 16.58 6.67
N LEU A 193 -1.11 15.91 5.70
CA LEU A 193 0.10 16.41 5.04
C LEU A 193 -0.17 17.70 4.27
N ARG A 194 -1.34 17.83 3.62
CA ARG A 194 -1.77 19.09 2.97
C ARG A 194 -1.99 20.23 3.97
N GLN A 195 -2.58 19.94 5.13
CA GLN A 195 -2.74 20.94 6.20
C GLN A 195 -1.38 21.39 6.75
N CYS A 196 -0.50 20.44 7.08
CA CYS A 196 0.86 20.70 7.57
C CYS A 196 1.69 21.48 6.54
N MET A 197 1.60 21.17 5.25
CA MET A 197 2.27 21.91 4.17
C MET A 197 1.90 23.40 4.14
N VAL A 198 0.63 23.74 4.43
CA VAL A 198 0.18 25.13 4.51
C VAL A 198 0.57 25.78 5.84
N GLN A 199 0.54 25.05 6.95
CA GLN A 199 0.86 25.56 8.29
C GLN A 199 2.36 25.82 8.51
N GLU A 200 3.21 24.95 7.98
CA GLU A 200 4.67 24.98 8.14
C GLU A 200 5.38 25.53 6.88
N GLU A 201 4.62 26.13 5.94
CA GLU A 201 5.10 26.71 4.67
C GLU A 201 6.03 25.77 3.86
N LEU A 202 5.75 24.46 3.88
CA LEU A 202 6.63 23.45 3.26
C LEU A 202 6.60 23.60 1.73
N PRO A 203 7.77 23.60 1.05
CA PRO A 203 7.84 23.82 -0.40
C PRO A 203 7.22 22.69 -1.23
N PHE A 204 7.13 21.48 -0.66
CA PHE A 204 6.38 20.34 -1.20
C PHE A 204 6.25 19.26 -0.12
N PHE A 205 5.45 18.23 -0.38
CA PHE A 205 5.61 16.91 0.25
C PHE A 205 5.49 15.78 -0.76
N GLY A 206 6.20 14.68 -0.51
CA GLY A 206 6.05 13.41 -1.21
C GLY A 206 5.38 12.35 -0.33
N LEU A 207 4.50 11.54 -0.91
CA LEU A 207 3.84 10.41 -0.27
C LEU A 207 3.92 9.19 -1.18
N THR A 208 4.75 8.21 -0.79
CA THR A 208 4.85 6.91 -1.45
C THR A 208 3.97 5.87 -0.76
N LEU A 209 3.09 5.23 -1.53
CA LEU A 209 2.18 4.18 -1.06
C LEU A 209 2.48 2.86 -1.79
N HIS A 210 3.06 1.90 -1.07
CA HIS A 210 3.25 0.54 -1.58
C HIS A 210 2.03 -0.34 -1.26
N ARG A 211 1.48 -1.02 -2.27
CA ARG A 211 0.51 -2.12 -2.08
C ARG A 211 1.27 -3.44 -1.86
N PHE A 212 0.59 -4.43 -1.28
CA PHE A 212 1.12 -5.79 -1.22
C PHE A 212 1.21 -6.36 -2.65
N ASP A 213 2.27 -7.12 -2.92
CA ASP A 213 2.53 -7.70 -4.25
C ASP A 213 1.48 -8.75 -4.60
N ASP A 214 1.15 -9.61 -3.63
CA ASP A 214 0.01 -10.52 -3.70
C ASP A 214 -1.31 -9.74 -3.51
N ASP A 215 -1.68 -8.89 -4.48
CA ASP A 215 -3.02 -8.30 -4.62
C ASP A 215 -3.89 -9.07 -5.65
N PRO A 216 -4.54 -10.15 -5.21
CA PRO A 216 -5.47 -10.99 -5.98
C PRO A 216 -6.77 -10.31 -6.46
N THR A 217 -7.01 -9.03 -6.16
CA THR A 217 -8.08 -8.28 -6.85
C THR A 217 -7.63 -7.73 -8.20
N ARG A 218 -6.31 -7.65 -8.48
CA ARG A 218 -5.79 -7.25 -9.79
C ARG A 218 -6.31 -8.19 -10.89
N PRO A 219 -6.72 -7.66 -12.06
CA PRO A 219 -6.92 -8.47 -13.25
C PRO A 219 -5.54 -8.91 -13.77
N LEU A 220 -5.25 -10.21 -13.69
CA LEU A 220 -4.05 -10.82 -14.25
C LEU A 220 -4.05 -10.67 -15.78
N SER A 221 -3.23 -9.77 -16.32
CA SER A 221 -2.97 -9.71 -17.76
C SER A 221 -2.06 -10.87 -18.18
N LYS A 222 -2.13 -11.32 -19.45
CA LYS A 222 -1.28 -12.42 -19.95
C LYS A 222 0.22 -12.15 -19.71
N HIS A 223 0.66 -10.91 -19.84
CA HIS A 223 2.07 -10.51 -19.71
C HIS A 223 2.53 -10.39 -18.25
N GLN A 224 1.67 -9.97 -17.32
CA GLN A 224 1.97 -9.91 -15.88
C GLN A 224 2.31 -11.29 -15.28
N SER A 225 1.96 -12.40 -15.94
CA SER A 225 2.31 -13.76 -15.50
C SER A 225 3.76 -14.17 -15.77
N LEU A 226 4.51 -13.39 -16.57
CA LEU A 226 5.89 -13.69 -16.97
C LEU A 226 6.94 -12.85 -16.23
N LEU A 227 6.56 -11.68 -15.72
CA LEU A 227 7.43 -10.79 -14.95
C LEU A 227 7.00 -10.77 -13.48
N LEU A 228 7.78 -11.42 -12.64
CA LEU A 228 7.74 -11.21 -11.19
C LEU A 228 8.05 -9.73 -10.89
N ASN A 229 7.49 -9.22 -9.79
CA ASN A 229 7.77 -7.90 -9.22
C ASN A 229 7.50 -6.69 -10.14
N ARG A 230 6.22 -6.32 -10.23
CA ARG A 230 5.84 -4.89 -10.18
C ARG A 230 4.97 -4.65 -8.95
N ALA A 231 5.62 -4.22 -7.88
CA ALA A 231 4.94 -3.62 -6.74
C ALA A 231 4.06 -2.49 -7.27
N SER A 232 2.78 -2.47 -6.89
CA SER A 232 1.93 -1.33 -7.19
C SER A 232 2.22 -0.25 -6.16
N GLU A 233 3.31 0.45 -6.42
CA GLU A 233 3.60 1.74 -5.87
C GLU A 233 2.66 2.79 -6.46
N LEU A 234 2.35 3.78 -5.64
CA LEU A 234 1.77 5.05 -6.06
C LEU A 234 2.55 6.15 -5.34
N ILE A 235 3.25 7.02 -6.08
CA ILE A 235 3.84 8.22 -5.49
C ILE A 235 2.97 9.42 -5.82
N ILE A 236 2.63 10.20 -4.80
CA ILE A 236 1.96 11.49 -4.91
C ILE A 236 2.95 12.54 -4.45
N VAL A 237 3.22 13.56 -5.27
CA VAL A 237 3.93 14.77 -4.82
C VAL A 237 2.98 15.94 -4.92
N CYS A 238 2.92 16.79 -3.90
CA CYS A 238 2.07 17.99 -3.87
C CYS A 238 2.89 19.25 -3.57
N SER A 239 2.49 20.36 -4.17
CA SER A 239 3.06 21.70 -3.96
C SER A 239 2.06 22.65 -3.26
N PRO A 240 2.53 23.75 -2.64
CA PRO A 240 1.68 24.72 -1.90
C PRO A 240 0.48 25.26 -2.66
N ASN A 241 0.62 25.45 -3.98
CA ASN A 241 -0.45 25.90 -4.89
C ASN A 241 -1.56 24.85 -5.15
N GLY A 242 -1.53 23.70 -4.46
CA GLY A 242 -2.52 22.63 -4.59
C GLY A 242 -2.36 21.73 -5.82
N ARG A 243 -1.37 21.99 -6.68
CA ARG A 243 -1.01 21.07 -7.78
C ARG A 243 -0.39 19.80 -7.21
N TYR A 244 -0.47 18.72 -7.99
CA TYR A 244 0.12 17.45 -7.64
C TYR A 244 0.58 16.67 -8.87
N CYS A 245 1.61 15.85 -8.69
CA CYS A 245 2.08 14.87 -9.66
C CYS A 245 1.82 13.45 -9.14
N LEU A 246 1.50 12.54 -10.05
CA LEU A 246 1.05 11.18 -9.77
C LEU A 246 1.93 10.18 -10.52
N PHE A 247 2.84 9.51 -9.82
CA PHE A 247 3.69 8.48 -10.42
C PHE A 247 3.01 7.13 -10.25
N GLN A 248 2.66 6.48 -11.37
CA GLN A 248 2.08 5.14 -11.40
C GLN A 248 2.90 4.25 -12.34
N PRO A 249 3.37 3.07 -11.91
CA PRO A 249 3.99 2.12 -12.82
C PRO A 249 2.97 1.61 -13.83
N LEU A 250 3.39 1.50 -15.10
CA LEU A 250 2.56 1.05 -16.22
C LEU A 250 1.89 -0.30 -15.93
N LYS A 251 0.58 -0.35 -16.19
CA LYS A 251 -0.35 -1.48 -15.93
C LYS A 251 -0.11 -2.68 -16.86
#